data_AF-A0A7W7VNT3-F1
#
_entry.id   AF-A0A7W7VNT3-F1
#
_cell.length_a   1.000
_cell.length_b   1.000
_cell.length_c   1.000
_cell.angle_alpha   90.00
_cell.angle_beta   90.00
_cell.angle_gamma   90.00
#
_symmetry.space_group_name_H-M   'P 1'
#
loop_
_entity.id
_entity.type
_entity.pdbx_description
1 polymer ?
#
loop_
_entity_poly.entity_id
_entity_poly.type
_entity_poly.pdbx_seq_one_letter_code
_entity_poly.pdbx_strand_id
1 'polypeptide(L)'
;MTKPNARRRQQLRRQLAERDGARCFYCAHRFRHPDRDATLDHLVPVYYGGTWVRANLVLACEPCNIAKGHQAPAEFLRSRGFRPGLRHRTTALLTRPLGDLRWRRGGGAMEEGVEDSPRRHRPGPLGVALTVLPALLLLGWTTRR
;
A
#
# COMPACT_ATOMS: atom_id res chain seq x y z
N MET A 1 7.58 14.50 -16.00
CA MET A 1 8.87 14.31 -15.27
C MET A 1 9.87 13.62 -16.18
N THR A 2 11.10 14.12 -16.26
CA THR A 2 12.17 13.56 -17.08
C THR A 2 12.88 12.39 -16.38
N LYS A 3 13.55 11.53 -17.16
CA LYS A 3 14.30 10.38 -16.65
C LYS A 3 15.45 10.87 -15.74
N PRO A 4 15.56 10.38 -14.49
CA PRO A 4 16.63 10.78 -13.59
C PRO A 4 18.00 10.27 -14.05
N ASN A 5 19.06 10.98 -13.69
CA ASN A 5 20.45 10.60 -13.97
C ASN A 5 20.85 9.29 -13.25
N ALA A 6 22.04 8.77 -13.57
CA ALA A 6 22.50 7.48 -13.06
C ALA A 6 22.60 7.44 -11.52
N ARG A 7 23.18 8.48 -10.91
CA ARG A 7 23.33 8.58 -9.45
C ARG A 7 21.98 8.57 -8.74
N ARG A 8 21.00 9.31 -9.26
CA ARG A 8 19.64 9.35 -8.69
C ARG A 8 18.93 8.01 -8.84
N ARG A 9 19.08 7.32 -9.98
CA ARG A 9 18.53 5.96 -10.15
C ARG A 9 19.15 4.95 -9.18
N GLN A 10 20.46 5.03 -8.94
CA GLN A 10 21.12 4.20 -7.94
C GLN A 10 20.54 4.45 -6.53
N GLN A 11 20.34 5.72 -6.16
CA GLN A 11 19.71 6.07 -4.89
C GLN A 11 18.27 5.55 -4.80
N LEU A 12 17.48 5.67 -5.87
CA LEU A 12 16.11 5.12 -5.92
C LEU A 12 16.11 3.61 -5.68
N ARG A 13 17.03 2.86 -6.29
CA ARG A 13 17.12 1.41 -6.06
C ARG A 13 17.40 1.07 -4.59
N ARG A 14 18.29 1.81 -3.93
CA ARG A 14 18.57 1.62 -2.48
C ARG A 14 17.32 1.87 -1.64
N GLN A 15 16.65 3.00 -1.89
CA GLN A 15 15.42 3.35 -1.17
C GLN A 15 14.30 2.33 -1.40
N LEU A 16 14.19 1.78 -2.60
CA LEU A 16 13.20 0.73 -2.91
C LEU A 16 13.58 -0.60 -2.25
N ALA A 17 14.87 -0.95 -2.20
CA ALA A 17 15.34 -2.14 -1.49
C ALA A 17 15.06 -2.05 0.02
N GLU A 18 15.23 -0.87 0.62
CA GLU A 18 14.87 -0.60 2.02
C GLU A 18 13.35 -0.69 2.25
N ARG A 19 12.54 -0.17 1.32
CA ARG A 19 11.06 -0.17 1.42
C ARG A 19 10.45 -1.56 1.23
N ASP A 20 10.84 -2.26 0.18
CA ASP A 20 10.15 -3.46 -0.33
C ASP A 20 10.96 -4.76 -0.12
N GLY A 21 12.24 -4.63 0.25
CA GLY A 21 13.23 -5.69 0.29
C GLY A 21 14.05 -5.79 -1.00
N ALA A 22 15.28 -6.30 -0.89
CA ALA A 22 16.20 -6.51 -2.00
C ALA A 22 15.83 -7.72 -2.88
N ARG A 23 14.63 -7.72 -3.45
CA ARG A 23 14.11 -8.79 -4.33
C ARG A 23 13.29 -8.24 -5.48
N CYS A 24 13.24 -8.99 -6.58
CA CYS A 24 12.38 -8.69 -7.72
C CYS A 24 10.92 -8.71 -7.29
N PHE A 25 10.17 -7.68 -7.68
CA PHE A 25 8.74 -7.55 -7.40
C PHE A 25 7.90 -8.66 -8.04
N TYR A 26 8.35 -9.20 -9.18
CA TYR A 26 7.59 -10.17 -9.96
C TYR A 26 7.92 -11.62 -9.61
N CYS A 27 9.19 -12.00 -9.67
CA CYS A 27 9.63 -13.38 -9.45
C CYS A 27 10.24 -13.65 -8.08
N ALA A 28 10.29 -12.63 -7.20
CA ALA A 28 10.92 -12.70 -5.88
C ALA A 28 12.43 -13.06 -5.85
N HIS A 29 13.11 -13.09 -7.01
CA HIS A 29 14.56 -13.27 -7.09
C HIS A 29 15.29 -12.27 -6.20
N ARG A 30 16.18 -12.75 -5.33
CA ARG A 30 16.95 -11.92 -4.38
C ARG A 30 18.15 -11.29 -5.09
N PHE A 31 18.32 -9.99 -4.93
CA PHE A 31 19.49 -9.28 -5.43
C PHE A 31 20.59 -9.25 -4.37
N ARG A 32 21.82 -9.51 -4.78
CA ARG A 32 22.99 -9.35 -3.89
C ARG A 32 23.35 -7.88 -3.73
N HIS A 33 23.30 -7.13 -4.83
CA HIS A 33 23.56 -5.69 -4.88
C HIS A 33 22.39 -4.98 -5.59
N PRO A 34 21.24 -4.76 -4.93
CA PRO A 34 20.05 -4.20 -5.57
C PRO A 34 20.28 -2.81 -6.18
N ASP A 35 21.25 -2.04 -5.71
CA ASP A 35 21.59 -0.74 -6.28
C ASP A 35 22.28 -0.83 -7.65
N ARG A 36 22.77 -2.01 -8.03
CA ARG A 36 23.44 -2.30 -9.30
C ARG A 36 22.68 -3.31 -10.15
N ASP A 37 22.28 -4.42 -9.53
CA ASP A 37 21.73 -5.61 -10.19
C ASP A 37 20.24 -5.44 -10.57
N ALA A 38 19.51 -4.62 -9.80
CA ALA A 38 18.09 -4.42 -10.05
C ALA A 38 17.85 -3.34 -11.10
N THR A 39 16.86 -3.58 -11.96
CA THR A 39 16.26 -2.54 -12.79
C THR A 39 15.15 -1.81 -12.03
N LEU A 40 14.84 -0.60 -12.48
CA LEU A 40 13.68 0.17 -12.00
C LEU A 40 12.56 -0.03 -13.01
N ASP A 41 11.46 -0.61 -12.57
CA ASP A 41 10.26 -0.76 -13.41
C ASP A 41 9.14 0.14 -12.88
N HIS A 42 8.31 0.62 -13.81
CA HIS A 42 7.16 1.45 -13.51
C HIS A 42 5.89 0.59 -13.39
N LEU A 43 5.17 0.72 -12.28
CA LEU A 43 3.88 0.06 -12.08
C LEU A 43 2.85 0.54 -13.11
N VAL A 44 2.78 1.86 -13.31
CA VAL A 44 2.14 2.48 -14.47
C VAL A 44 3.22 2.74 -15.52
N PRO A 45 3.21 2.04 -16.67
CA PRO A 45 4.21 2.26 -17.72
C PRO A 45 4.27 3.73 -18.16
N VAL A 46 5.47 4.20 -18.52
CA VAL A 46 5.67 5.56 -19.06
C VAL A 46 4.79 5.81 -20.29
N TYR A 47 4.55 4.77 -21.10
CA TYR A 47 3.62 4.81 -22.24
C TYR A 47 2.20 5.29 -21.86
N TYR A 48 1.75 5.01 -20.64
CA TYR A 48 0.46 5.43 -20.11
C TYR A 48 0.55 6.65 -19.18
N GLY A 49 1.66 7.40 -19.21
CA GLY A 49 1.85 8.59 -18.37
C GLY A 49 2.49 8.32 -17.01
N GLY A 50 3.00 7.11 -16.78
CA GLY A 50 3.75 6.78 -15.56
C GLY A 50 4.95 7.69 -15.32
N THR A 51 5.11 8.12 -14.06
CA THR A 51 6.19 9.04 -13.64
C THR A 51 7.28 8.31 -12.85
N TRP A 52 8.42 8.98 -12.68
CA TRP A 52 9.56 8.50 -11.88
C TRP A 52 9.41 8.71 -10.37
N VAL A 53 8.18 8.98 -9.88
CA VAL A 53 7.92 9.09 -8.44
C VAL A 53 8.15 7.74 -7.78
N ARG A 54 8.71 7.75 -6.57
CA ARG A 54 9.08 6.51 -5.86
C ARG A 54 7.88 5.58 -5.64
N ALA A 55 6.66 6.11 -5.52
CA ALA A 55 5.45 5.32 -5.38
C ALA A 55 5.10 4.50 -6.63
N ASN A 56 5.49 4.96 -7.82
CA ASN A 56 5.24 4.27 -9.09
C ASN A 56 6.37 3.29 -9.47
N LEU A 57 7.45 3.21 -8.69
CA LEU A 57 8.62 2.42 -9.02
C LEU A 57 8.73 1.17 -8.13
N VAL A 58 9.21 0.09 -8.73
CA VAL A 58 9.57 -1.17 -8.05
C VAL A 58 10.91 -1.70 -8.56
N LEU A 59 11.53 -2.58 -7.76
CA LEU A 59 12.70 -3.35 -8.21
C LEU A 59 12.27 -4.53 -9.07
N ALA A 60 12.87 -4.68 -10.25
CA ALA A 60 12.63 -5.82 -11.13
C ALA A 60 13.97 -6.37 -11.66
N CYS A 61 14.06 -7.69 -11.85
CA CYS A 61 15.16 -8.24 -12.63
C CYS A 61 14.91 -7.93 -14.11
N GLU A 62 15.98 -7.82 -14.89
CA GLU A 62 15.90 -7.49 -16.31
C GLU A 62 14.96 -8.42 -17.11
N PRO A 63 14.99 -9.77 -16.95
CA PRO A 63 14.08 -10.63 -17.67
C PRO A 63 12.59 -10.36 -17.37
N CYS A 64 12.25 -10.07 -16.11
CA CYS A 64 10.87 -9.75 -15.74
C CYS A 64 10.45 -8.37 -16.24
N ASN A 65 11.35 -7.39 -16.17
CA ASN A 65 11.07 -6.03 -16.62
C ASN A 65 10.81 -6.00 -18.14
N ILE A 66 11.66 -6.69 -18.92
CA ILE A 66 11.47 -6.85 -20.37
C ILE A 66 10.16 -7.59 -20.66
N ALA A 67 9.90 -8.72 -19.99
CA ALA A 67 8.72 -9.53 -20.24
C ALA A 67 7.40 -8.83 -19.87
N LYS A 68 7.39 -7.98 -18.82
CA LYS A 68 6.22 -7.16 -18.50
C LYS A 68 5.98 -6.10 -19.57
N GLY A 69 7.04 -5.42 -20.00
CA GLY A 69 6.94 -4.29 -20.92
C GLY A 69 5.91 -3.25 -20.47
N HIS A 70 4.86 -3.08 -21.29
CA HIS A 70 3.77 -2.13 -21.03
C HIS A 70 2.53 -2.77 -20.42
N GLN A 71 2.57 -4.04 -20.01
CA GLN A 71 1.44 -4.68 -19.36
C GLN A 71 1.20 -4.10 -17.96
N ALA A 72 -0.06 -4.15 -17.52
CA ALA A 72 -0.40 -3.86 -16.14
C ALA A 72 0.27 -4.90 -15.23
N PRO A 73 0.81 -4.53 -14.05
CA PRO A 73 1.44 -5.49 -13.14
C PRO A 73 0.52 -6.65 -12.77
N ALA A 74 -0.78 -6.39 -12.56
CA ALA A 74 -1.76 -7.41 -12.25
C ALA A 74 -1.96 -8.41 -13.40
N GLU A 75 -1.96 -7.94 -14.65
CA GLU A 75 -2.07 -8.78 -15.83
C GLU A 75 -0.83 -9.65 -16.02
N PHE A 76 0.36 -9.05 -15.88
CA PHE A 76 1.63 -9.77 -15.98
C PHE A 76 1.79 -10.84 -14.88
N LEU A 77 1.37 -10.54 -13.64
CA LEU A 77 1.39 -11.52 -12.56
C LEU A 77 0.42 -12.68 -12.83
N ARG A 78 -0.79 -12.38 -13.33
CA ARG A 78 -1.75 -13.42 -13.72
C ARG A 78 -1.21 -14.33 -14.82
N SER A 79 -0.57 -13.76 -15.86
CA SER A 79 0.00 -14.55 -16.96
C SER A 79 1.15 -15.47 -16.52
N ARG A 80 1.81 -15.12 -15.40
CA ARG A 80 2.85 -15.93 -14.76
C ARG A 80 2.31 -16.92 -13.71
N GLY A 81 0.99 -17.08 -13.60
CA GLY A 81 0.36 -17.98 -12.64
C GLY A 81 0.38 -17.49 -11.19
N PHE A 82 0.76 -16.23 -10.93
CA PHE A 82 0.72 -15.65 -9.60
C PHE A 82 -0.65 -15.07 -9.29
N ARG A 83 -1.26 -15.50 -8.18
CA ARG A 83 -2.45 -14.86 -7.63
C ARG A 83 -2.05 -13.55 -6.92
N PRO A 84 -2.72 -12.41 -7.19
CA PRO A 84 -2.45 -11.16 -6.49
C PRO A 84 -2.69 -11.33 -4.99
N GLY A 85 -1.63 -11.18 -4.20
CA GLY A 85 -1.67 -11.30 -2.75
C GLY A 85 -0.36 -11.85 -2.20
N LEU A 86 0.12 -11.26 -1.10
CA LEU A 86 1.05 -11.90 -0.16
C LEU A 86 2.57 -11.85 -0.41
N ARG A 87 3.16 -10.89 -1.14
CA ARG A 87 4.65 -10.80 -1.13
C ARG A 87 5.29 -9.44 -0.93
N HIS A 88 4.61 -8.29 -1.07
CA HIS A 88 5.26 -6.97 -0.96
C HIS A 88 4.44 -5.96 -0.16
N ARG A 89 5.10 -5.11 0.64
CA ARG A 89 4.43 -4.02 1.37
C ARG A 89 3.75 -3.02 0.42
N THR A 90 4.27 -2.92 -0.80
CA THR A 90 3.71 -2.14 -1.93
C THR A 90 2.51 -2.78 -2.62
N THR A 91 2.13 -4.01 -2.26
CA THR A 91 0.96 -4.70 -2.84
C THR A 91 -0.36 -3.95 -2.56
N ALA A 92 -0.39 -3.02 -1.60
CA ALA A 92 -1.55 -2.16 -1.33
C ALA A 92 -2.02 -1.34 -2.56
N LEU A 93 -1.10 -0.97 -3.47
CA LEU A 93 -1.43 -0.29 -4.73
C LEU A 93 -2.00 -1.24 -5.81
N LEU A 94 -1.75 -2.54 -5.67
CA LEU A 94 -2.29 -3.57 -6.57
C LEU A 94 -3.61 -4.18 -6.10
N THR A 95 -4.02 -3.93 -4.85
CA THR A 95 -5.24 -4.48 -4.23
C THR A 95 -6.50 -3.62 -4.40
N ARG A 96 -6.38 -2.36 -4.84
CA ARG A 96 -7.54 -1.74 -5.52
C ARG A 96 -7.70 -2.44 -6.86
N PRO A 97 -8.92 -2.65 -7.38
CA PRO A 97 -9.10 -3.33 -8.65
C PRO A 97 -8.45 -2.52 -9.78
N LEU A 98 -7.16 -2.77 -10.01
CA LEU A 98 -6.46 -2.50 -11.26
C LEU A 98 -6.95 -3.48 -12.36
N GLY A 99 -8.00 -4.25 -12.07
CA GLY A 99 -8.65 -5.21 -12.95
C GLY A 99 -9.47 -4.58 -14.06
N ASP A 100 -9.95 -3.34 -13.88
CA ASP A 100 -10.84 -2.69 -14.86
C ASP A 100 -10.25 -1.42 -15.49
N LEU A 101 -9.04 -1.03 -15.09
CA LEU A 101 -8.30 0.03 -15.79
C LEU A 101 -7.77 -0.55 -17.10
N ARG A 102 -8.64 -0.55 -18.12
CA ARG A 102 -8.20 -0.57 -19.51
C ARG A 102 -7.37 0.69 -19.72
N TRP A 103 -6.05 0.58 -19.62
CA TRP A 103 -5.12 1.67 -19.83
C TRP A 103 -5.38 2.27 -21.23
N ARG A 104 -6.02 3.44 -21.27
CA ARG A 104 -6.21 4.22 -22.50
C ARG A 104 -5.12 5.27 -22.57
N ARG A 105 -4.54 5.44 -23.75
CA ARG A 105 -3.53 6.48 -24.01
C ARG A 105 -4.13 7.85 -23.65
N GLY A 106 -3.49 8.60 -22.76
CA GLY A 106 -3.81 10.01 -22.48
C GLY A 106 -4.72 10.32 -21.27
N GLY A 107 -4.95 9.39 -20.34
CA GLY A 107 -5.78 9.66 -19.15
C GLY A 107 -4.98 9.96 -17.88
N GLY A 108 -4.90 11.24 -17.49
CA GLY A 108 -4.82 11.75 -16.12
C GLY A 108 -3.66 11.32 -15.22
N ALA A 109 -2.79 12.28 -14.88
CA ALA A 109 -1.86 12.17 -13.77
C ALA A 109 -2.60 11.81 -12.47
N MET A 110 -2.08 10.86 -11.70
CA MET A 110 -2.51 10.66 -10.33
C MET A 110 -2.09 11.91 -9.53
N GLU A 111 -3.05 12.73 -9.12
CA GLU A 111 -2.82 13.82 -8.18
C GLU A 111 -2.47 13.24 -6.80
N GLU A 112 -1.36 13.70 -6.24
CA GLU A 112 -0.88 13.35 -4.91
C GLU A 112 -1.76 14.02 -3.84
N GLY A 113 -2.67 13.25 -3.24
CA GLY A 113 -3.30 13.58 -1.96
C GLY A 113 -2.80 12.64 -0.88
N VAL A 114 -1.67 12.97 -0.23
CA VAL A 114 -1.23 12.32 1.02
C VAL A 114 -1.14 13.39 2.09
N GLU A 115 -2.27 13.68 2.73
CA GLU A 115 -2.26 14.14 4.12
C GLU A 115 -2.26 12.88 5.00
N ASP A 116 -1.15 12.61 5.70
CA ASP A 116 -1.14 11.68 6.82
C ASP A 116 -0.52 12.38 8.03
N SER A 117 -1.38 13.01 8.82
CA SER A 117 -1.11 13.35 10.22
C SER A 117 -1.73 12.26 11.10
N PRO A 118 -1.00 11.68 12.07
CA PRO A 118 -1.57 10.66 12.94
C PRO A 118 -2.45 11.32 13.99
N ARG A 119 -3.76 11.49 13.71
CA ARG A 119 -4.73 11.81 14.76
C ARG A 119 -4.96 10.56 15.61
N ARG A 120 -4.42 10.58 16.83
CA ARG A 120 -4.69 9.63 17.90
C ARG A 120 -6.21 9.50 18.10
N HIS A 121 -6.77 8.32 17.87
CA HIS A 121 -8.09 7.97 18.39
C HIS A 121 -8.04 7.92 19.92
N ARG A 122 -8.80 8.79 20.58
CA ARG A 122 -9.19 8.60 21.99
C ARG A 122 -10.43 7.70 22.03
N PRO A 123 -10.48 6.64 22.86
CA PRO A 123 -11.74 5.96 23.14
C PRO A 123 -12.64 6.87 23.98
N GLY A 124 -13.92 6.98 23.61
CA GLY A 124 -14.94 7.74 24.34
C GLY A 124 -15.33 7.06 25.68
N PRO A 125 -15.96 7.79 26.61
CA PRO A 125 -16.31 7.25 27.91
C PRO A 125 -17.49 6.26 27.80
N LEU A 126 -17.38 5.17 28.56
CA LEU A 126 -18.40 4.15 28.76
C LEU A 126 -19.61 4.78 29.46
N GLY A 127 -20.76 4.82 28.77
CA GLY A 127 -22.03 5.24 29.35
C GLY A 127 -22.55 4.17 30.31
N VAL A 128 -22.59 4.49 31.59
CA VAL A 128 -23.16 3.64 32.65
C VAL A 128 -24.66 3.84 32.68
N ALA A 129 -25.43 2.79 32.40
CA ALA A 129 -26.88 2.78 32.51
C ALA A 129 -27.27 2.74 33.99
N LEU A 130 -27.86 3.83 34.51
CA LEU A 130 -28.48 3.86 35.83
C LEU A 130 -29.93 3.38 35.70
N THR A 131 -30.18 2.15 36.14
CA THR A 131 -31.52 1.61 36.37
C THR A 131 -32.12 2.24 37.62
N VAL A 132 -33.30 2.84 37.48
CA VAL A 132 -34.11 3.33 38.61
C VAL A 132 -35.10 2.22 39.00
N LEU A 133 -35.03 1.75 40.26
CA LEU A 133 -36.03 0.91 40.92
C LEU A 133 -36.21 1.40 42.38
N PRO A 134 -37.36 1.14 43.01
CA PRO A 134 -38.10 2.15 43.76
C PRO A 134 -37.95 2.04 45.28
N ALA A 135 -38.19 3.16 45.98
CA ALA A 135 -38.23 3.23 47.43
C ALA A 135 -39.57 2.68 47.96
N LEU A 136 -39.52 1.57 48.69
CA LEU A 136 -40.56 1.11 49.61
C LEU A 136 -39.96 1.11 51.03
N LEU A 137 -40.29 2.13 51.82
CA LEU A 137 -40.05 2.15 53.26
C LEU A 137 -41.35 1.76 53.96
N LEU A 138 -41.41 0.50 54.41
CA LEU A 138 -42.33 0.04 55.44
C LEU A 138 -41.48 -0.38 56.65
N LEU A 139 -41.43 0.45 57.68
CA LEU A 139 -41.14 -0.04 59.03
C LEU A 139 -42.13 0.62 60.00
N GLY A 140 -43.04 -0.22 60.49
CA GLY A 140 -43.95 0.10 61.57
C GLY A 140 -43.24 0.14 62.93
N TRP A 141 -43.67 1.10 63.75
CA TRP A 141 -44.16 0.93 65.13
C TRP A 141 -43.62 -0.25 65.95
N THR A 142 -42.97 0.02 67.10
CA THR A 142 -43.62 -0.07 68.44
C THR A 142 -42.62 -0.08 69.62
N THR A 143 -42.97 0.72 70.65
CA THR A 143 -42.65 0.60 72.09
C THR A 143 -41.19 0.90 72.52
N ARG A 144 -40.87 1.50 73.69
CA ARG A 144 -41.55 1.58 74.99
C ARG A 144 -40.82 2.60 75.90
N ARG A 145 -41.53 3.53 76.54
CA ARG A 145 -41.60 3.74 78.00
C ARG A 145 -42.51 4.92 78.32
#